data_AF-A0A418MXM6-F1
#
_entry.id   AF-A0A418MXM6-F1
#
_cell.length_a   1.000
_cell.length_b   1.000
_cell.length_c   1.000
_cell.angle_alpha   90.00
_cell.angle_beta   90.00
_cell.angle_gamma   90.00
#
_symmetry.space_group_name_H-M   'P 1'
#
loop_
_entity.id
_entity.type
_entity.pdbx_description
1 polymer ?
#
loop_
_entity_poly.entity_id
_entity_poly.type
_entity_poly.pdbx_seq_one_letter_code
_entity_poly.pdbx_strand_id
1 'polypeptide(L)' 'MRPPEHLPSPPDWTCTGCGREWPCAVKQSQLLAEFGGARAALAVYLGSCLLAAARDLPGLPLARVRNRFLGWLPRRPN' A
#
# COMPACT_ATOMS: atom_id res chain seq x y z
N MET A 1 4.11 -14.37 19.46
CA MET A 1 4.05 -14.53 17.99
C MET A 1 4.09 -13.15 17.36
N ARG A 2 5.12 -12.85 16.56
CA ARG A 2 5.10 -11.63 15.72
C ARG A 2 3.99 -11.85 14.67
N PRO A 3 3.07 -10.89 14.46
CA PRO A 3 2.07 -11.05 13.41
C PRO A 3 2.77 -11.28 12.06
N PRO A 4 2.19 -12.09 11.16
CA PRO A 4 2.78 -12.33 9.85
C PRO A 4 3.05 -10.99 9.15
N GLU A 5 4.26 -10.85 8.61
CA GLU A 5 4.68 -9.62 7.97
C GLU A 5 4.03 -9.54 6.58
N HIS A 6 3.10 -8.59 6.42
CA HIS A 6 2.39 -8.38 5.16
C HIS A 6 3.24 -7.54 4.21
N LEU A 7 4.30 -8.15 3.68
CA LEU A 7 5.26 -7.51 2.79
C LEU A 7 4.79 -7.54 1.32
N PRO A 8 5.19 -6.55 0.49
CA PRO A 8 4.98 -6.61 -0.94
C PRO A 8 5.90 -7.65 -1.59
N SER A 9 5.38 -8.37 -2.57
CA SER A 9 6.11 -9.34 -3.40
C SER A 9 6.10 -8.87 -4.86
N PRO A 10 7.13 -8.15 -5.32
CA PRO A 10 7.31 -7.84 -6.74
C PRO A 10 7.57 -9.11 -7.58
N PRO A 11 7.26 -9.11 -8.89
CA PRO A 11 6.68 -8.00 -9.66
C PRO A 11 5.16 -7.90 -9.58
N ASP A 12 4.47 -8.91 -9.03
CA ASP A 12 3.00 -8.94 -8.97
C ASP A 12 2.40 -8.01 -7.90
N TRP A 13 3.26 -7.49 -7.02
CA TRP A 13 2.89 -6.68 -5.86
C TRP A 13 1.86 -7.38 -4.98
N THR A 14 1.93 -8.70 -4.86
CA THR A 14 1.05 -9.46 -3.96
C THR A 14 1.60 -9.43 -2.54
N CYS A 15 0.74 -9.65 -1.56
CA CYS A 15 1.12 -9.69 -0.17
C CYS A 15 1.63 -11.09 0.18
N THR A 16 2.87 -11.20 0.68
CA THR A 16 3.45 -12.49 1.08
C THR A 16 2.68 -13.14 2.24
N GLY A 17 2.03 -12.35 3.10
CA GLY A 17 1.30 -12.85 4.26
C GLY A 17 -0.11 -13.39 3.95
N CYS A 18 -0.80 -12.89 2.93
CA CYS A 18 -2.18 -13.28 2.64
C CYS A 18 -2.50 -13.56 1.16
N GLY A 19 -1.54 -13.44 0.26
CA GLY A 19 -1.70 -13.67 -1.18
C GLY A 19 -2.55 -12.63 -1.92
N ARG A 20 -3.14 -11.66 -1.22
CA ARG A 20 -3.95 -10.59 -1.82
C ARG A 20 -3.09 -9.48 -2.41
N GLU A 21 -3.69 -8.60 -3.18
CA GLU A 21 -3.04 -7.37 -3.63
C GLU A 21 -2.47 -6.53 -2.48
N TRP A 22 -1.17 -6.23 -2.54
CA TRP A 22 -0.53 -5.30 -1.62
C TRP A 22 -0.79 -3.84 -2.04
N PRO A 23 -1.16 -2.92 -1.14
CA PRO A 23 -1.30 -3.10 0.31
C PRO A 23 -2.62 -3.81 0.66
N CYS A 24 -2.53 -4.97 1.32
CA CYS A 24 -3.72 -5.70 1.77
C CYS A 24 -4.35 -5.00 2.99
N ALA A 25 -5.63 -5.25 3.29
CA ALA A 25 -6.34 -4.61 4.40
C ALA A 25 -5.57 -4.65 5.74
N VAL A 26 -4.92 -5.78 6.05
CA VAL A 26 -4.08 -5.91 7.25
C VAL A 26 -2.88 -4.97 7.22
N LYS A 27 -2.15 -4.88 6.10
CA LYS A 27 -1.01 -3.94 5.98
C LYS A 27 -1.47 -2.49 6.00
N GLN A 28 -2.65 -2.18 5.45
CA GLN A 28 -3.23 -0.84 5.53
C GLN A 28 -3.46 -0.44 6.99
N SER A 29 -4.08 -1.30 7.80
CA SER A 29 -4.26 -1.06 9.24
C SER A 29 -2.94 -0.97 10.00
N GLN A 30 -1.97 -1.85 9.69
CA GLN A 30 -0.63 -1.79 10.28
C GLN A 30 0.06 -0.47 9.95
N LEU A 31 0.05 -0.03 8.70
CA LEU A 31 0.63 1.25 8.27
C LEU A 31 -0.05 2.44 8.96
N LEU A 32 -1.38 2.42 9.13
CA LEU A 32 -2.08 3.47 9.87
C LEU A 32 -1.66 3.51 11.33
N ALA A 33 -1.48 2.35 11.97
CA ALA A 33 -1.01 2.25 13.34
C ALA A 33 0.47 2.65 13.48
N GLU A 34 1.34 2.15 12.61
CA GLU A 34 2.79 2.44 12.55
C GLU A 34 3.05 3.94 12.38
N PHE A 35 2.31 4.60 11.47
CA PHE A 35 2.47 6.03 11.23
C PHE A 35 1.71 6.91 12.24
N GLY A 36 0.89 6.33 13.13
CA GLY A 36 0.30 7.06 14.27
C GLY A 36 -0.47 8.33 13.90
N GLY A 37 -1.05 8.41 12.70
CA GLY A 37 -1.74 9.61 12.20
C GLY A 37 -0.88 10.57 11.36
N ALA A 38 0.43 10.31 11.18
CA ALA A 38 1.32 11.01 10.26
C ALA A 38 0.99 10.67 8.78
N ARG A 39 -0.21 11.07 8.33
CA ARG A 39 -0.73 10.79 6.99
C ARG A 39 0.17 11.29 5.87
N ALA A 40 0.84 12.44 6.06
CA ALA A 40 1.75 12.98 5.06
C ALA A 40 2.93 12.03 4.81
N ALA A 41 3.57 11.57 5.90
CA ALA A 41 4.65 10.59 5.81
C ALA A 41 4.18 9.26 5.22
N LEU A 42 2.98 8.80 5.60
CA LEU A 42 2.38 7.59 5.03
C LEU A 42 2.10 7.74 3.52
N ALA A 43 1.59 8.89 3.09
CA ALA A 43 1.32 9.16 1.68
C ALA A 43 2.62 9.23 0.85
N VAL A 44 3.69 9.81 1.40
CA VAL A 44 5.01 9.82 0.75
C VAL A 44 5.54 8.39 0.59
N TYR A 45 5.51 7.60 1.67
CA TYR A 45 5.93 6.20 1.64
C TYR A 45 5.16 5.39 0.58
N LEU A 46 3.82 5.48 0.59
CA LEU A 46 2.97 4.79 -0.38
C LEU A 46 3.15 5.33 -1.80
N GLY A 47 3.48 6.61 -1.97
CA GLY A 47 3.80 7.22 -3.27
C GLY A 47 5.07 6.62 -3.88
N SER A 48 6.12 6.39 -3.08
CA SER A 48 7.32 5.69 -3.53
C SER A 48 7.02 4.25 -3.94
N CYS A 49 6.22 3.53 -3.15
CA CYS A 49 5.82 2.16 -3.49
C CYS A 49 4.94 2.12 -4.75
N LEU A 50 4.03 3.08 -4.93
CA LEU A 50 3.21 3.21 -6.13
C LEU A 50 4.06 3.37 -7.38
N LEU A 51 5.10 4.22 -7.35
CA LEU A 51 5.97 4.43 -8.51
C LEU A 51 6.71 3.15 -8.89
N ALA A 52 7.18 2.39 -7.91
CA ALA A 52 7.79 1.09 -8.15
C ALA A 52 6.76 0.10 -8.72
N ALA A 53 5.56 0.04 -8.15
CA ALA A 53 4.47 -0.81 -8.64
C ALA A 53 4.00 -0.47 -10.05
N ALA A 54 3.97 0.80 -10.41
CA ALA A 54 3.62 1.24 -11.76
C ALA A 54 4.66 0.81 -12.80
N ARG A 55 5.93 0.63 -12.40
CA ARG A 55 6.98 0.09 -13.28
C ARG A 55 6.88 -1.42 -13.42
N ASP A 56 6.60 -2.12 -12.33
CA ASP A 56 6.49 -3.59 -12.32
C ASP A 56 5.18 -4.10 -12.93
N LEU A 57 4.13 -3.28 -12.95
CA LEU A 57 2.80 -3.60 -13.50
C LEU A 57 2.47 -2.73 -14.73
N PRO A 58 3.21 -2.84 -15.85
CA PRO A 58 3.00 -1.99 -17.02
C PRO A 58 1.62 -2.19 -17.68
N GLY A 59 0.98 -3.34 -17.46
CA GLY A 59 -0.38 -3.63 -17.95
C GLY A 59 -1.51 -3.02 -17.13
N LEU A 60 -1.23 -2.47 -15.94
CA LEU A 60 -2.25 -1.86 -15.09
C LEU A 60 -2.30 -0.35 -15.32
N PRO A 61 -3.49 0.23 -15.56
CA PRO A 61 -3.60 1.69 -15.66
C PRO A 61 -3.10 2.37 -14.37
N LEU A 62 -2.27 3.41 -14.50
CA LEU A 62 -1.71 4.15 -13.35
C LEU A 62 -2.80 4.62 -12.37
N ALA A 63 -3.99 4.95 -12.87
CA ALA A 63 -5.13 5.32 -12.03
C ALA A 63 -5.57 4.17 -11.09
N ARG A 64 -5.52 2.91 -11.53
CA ARG A 64 -5.83 1.73 -10.69
C ARG A 64 -4.73 1.52 -9.65
N VAL A 65 -3.46 1.58 -10.05
CA VAL A 65 -2.33 1.48 -9.11
C VAL A 65 -2.43 2.59 -8.05
N ARG A 66 -2.71 3.83 -8.47
CA ARG A 66 -2.91 4.95 -7.54
C ARG A 66 -4.05 4.72 -6.56
N ASN A 67 -5.20 4.25 -7.02
CA ASN A 67 -6.35 3.97 -6.15
C ASN A 67 -6.02 2.85 -5.14
N ARG A 68 -5.34 1.80 -5.58
CA ARG A 68 -4.91 0.70 -4.70
C ARG A 68 -4.00 1.15 -3.55
N PHE A 69 -3.08 2.09 -3.80
CA PHE A 69 -2.13 2.55 -2.79
C PHE A 69 -2.66 3.73 -1.96
N LEU A 70 -3.32 4.71 -2.58
CA LEU A 70 -3.71 5.97 -1.93
C LEU A 70 -5.23 6.13 -1.76
N GLY A 71 -6.05 5.29 -2.39
CA GLY A 71 -7.51 5.44 -2.44
C GLY A 71 -8.23 5.16 -1.14
N TRP A 72 -7.62 4.36 -0.26
CA TRP A 72 -8.13 4.04 1.08
C TRP A 72 -7.60 5.01 2.17
N LEU A 73 -6.63 5.87 1.84
CA LEU A 73 -6.14 6.87 2.79
C LEU A 73 -7.30 7.79 3.19
N PRO A 74 -7.58 7.96 4.48
CA PRO A 74 -8.76 8.71 4.85
C PRO A 74 -8.55 10.17 4.46
N ARG A 75 -9.49 10.71 3.68
CA ARG A 75 -9.54 12.11 3.31
C ARG A 75 -9.62 12.93 4.60
N ARG A 76 -8.92 14.06 4.66
CA ARG A 76 -9.02 14.96 5.83
C ARG A 76 -10.50 15.18 6.16
N PRO A 77 -10.96 14.94 7.39
CA PRO A 77 -12.20 15.56 7.81
C PRO A 77 -11.95 17.07 7.74
N ASN A 78 -12.83 17.77 7.02
CA ASN A 78 -12.95 19.22 7.11
C ASN A 78 -13.27 19.60 8.55
#